data_AF-A0A7S2QJ92-F1
#
_entry.id   AF-A0A7S2QJ92-F1
#
_cell.length_a   1.000
_cell.length_b   1.000
_cell.length_c   1.000
_cell.angle_alpha   90.00
_cell.angle_beta   90.00
_cell.angle_gamma   90.00
#
_symmetry.space_group_name_H-M   'P 1'
#
loop_
_entity.id
_entity.type
_entity.pdbx_description
1 polymer ?
#
loop_
_entity_poly.entity_id
_entity_poly.type
_entity_poly.pdbx_seq_one_letter_code
_entity_poly.pdbx_strand_id
1 'polypeptide(L)'
;IGGASGGRRLAASGGPRRAAGMVDQAEAAGGTAEELQRKVKALEDAIRQQEEQHQAELQRCQHELERLQRLVARLETEQEKSIVVGHNTGEDYFTRRVEWTISEWSRRERDMQRGESLWSPRFKAAGMEGLQLEFFPKGREKTTFEGFCSLFLWCPSGAKVKYQLWVGNFLRAPDEDEYTGRIGHGHSNFCPVLPEVNRESDSICVGVDLLEVQATREIAAHGLRLLSTSIPTLVAREVQVVKSSGIERVVWRIPKISERLRQLPRGASMWSPLFAAAGIRDMLLEFYPNGSTHTTKEGYCAFYMRCGPGVSMVVTLFVGGVRKGPIKTTFEGQNGKGLPDFCPIEGEIDSAADALEVGLELQHQPNKTLQIESG
;
A
#
# COMPACT_ATOMS: atom_id res chain seq x y z
N ILE A 1 36.00 -5.61 22.19
CA ILE A 1 36.97 -5.40 23.28
C ILE A 1 37.35 -6.79 23.80
N GLY A 2 38.49 -7.31 23.35
CA GLY A 2 39.01 -8.61 23.76
C GLY A 2 40.51 -8.53 23.68
N GLY A 3 41.16 -8.55 24.85
CA GLY A 3 42.62 -8.45 24.96
C GLY A 3 43.03 -8.97 26.33
N ALA A 4 43.34 -10.26 26.37
CA ALA A 4 43.89 -10.95 27.52
C ALA A 4 45.26 -11.55 27.15
N SER A 5 46.06 -11.76 28.20
CA SER A 5 47.34 -12.49 28.27
C SER A 5 48.54 -11.78 27.63
N GLY A 6 49.70 -11.65 28.27
CA GLY A 6 50.30 -12.41 29.37
C GLY A 6 51.55 -13.12 28.84
N GLY A 7 52.74 -12.77 29.34
CA GLY A 7 53.97 -13.46 28.93
C GLY A 7 55.27 -12.87 29.45
N ARG A 8 55.66 -13.25 30.67
CA ARG A 8 57.05 -13.21 31.17
C ARG A 8 57.90 -14.26 30.48
N ARG A 9 59.20 -13.99 30.24
CA ARG A 9 60.33 -14.85 30.66
C ARG A 9 61.69 -14.15 30.51
N LEU A 10 62.60 -14.66 31.33
CA LEU A 10 63.95 -14.21 31.67
C LEU A 10 65.04 -14.87 30.81
N ALA A 11 66.19 -14.20 30.69
CA ALA A 11 67.57 -14.73 30.83
C ALA A 11 68.52 -13.50 30.71
N ALA A 12 69.28 -13.06 31.72
CA ALA A 12 70.39 -13.65 32.48
C ALA A 12 71.75 -13.68 31.74
N SER A 13 72.81 -13.46 32.54
CA SER A 13 74.26 -13.36 32.25
C SER A 13 74.76 -11.96 31.91
N GLY A 14 75.82 -11.42 32.50
CA GLY A 14 76.72 -11.92 33.55
C GLY A 14 78.04 -11.12 33.54
N GLY A 15 78.59 -10.81 34.72
CA GLY A 15 80.03 -10.57 34.90
C GLY A 15 80.50 -9.13 35.15
N PRO A 16 81.68 -8.93 35.76
CA PRO A 16 81.77 -8.23 37.04
C PRO A 16 82.91 -7.18 37.16
N ARG A 17 82.98 -6.55 38.35
CA ARG A 17 84.14 -5.84 38.97
C ARG A 17 84.42 -4.40 38.53
N ARG A 18 84.31 -3.46 39.47
CA ARG A 18 85.45 -3.02 40.30
C ARG A 18 85.00 -2.00 41.35
N ALA A 19 85.42 -2.28 42.58
CA ALA A 19 85.38 -1.37 43.72
C ALA A 19 86.46 -0.29 43.56
N ALA A 20 86.09 0.98 43.75
CA ALA A 20 86.90 2.07 44.31
C ALA A 20 86.11 3.38 44.13
N GLY A 21 85.63 3.97 45.23
CA GLY A 21 84.94 5.27 45.19
C GLY A 21 83.92 5.51 46.30
N MET A 22 84.13 4.96 47.50
CA MET A 22 83.28 5.21 48.67
C MET A 22 83.94 6.27 49.56
N VAL A 23 83.91 7.56 49.18
CA VAL A 23 83.87 8.68 50.16
C VAL A 23 83.16 9.92 49.56
N ASP A 24 83.19 10.17 48.25
CA ASP A 24 82.59 11.39 47.65
C ASP A 24 81.12 11.28 47.17
N GLN A 25 80.43 10.15 47.37
CA GLN A 25 79.04 9.97 46.90
C GLN A 25 77.95 10.42 47.88
N ALA A 26 78.30 10.79 49.12
CA ALA A 26 77.30 11.24 50.10
C ALA A 26 76.78 12.67 49.81
N GLU A 27 77.61 13.56 49.26
CA GLU A 27 77.17 14.92 48.87
C GLU A 27 76.48 14.95 47.49
N ALA A 28 76.81 14.04 46.58
CA ALA A 28 76.08 13.87 45.31
C ALA A 28 74.72 13.15 45.48
N ALA A 29 74.56 12.34 46.53
CA ALA A 29 73.30 11.71 46.90
C ALA A 29 72.29 12.70 47.51
N GLY A 30 72.76 13.77 48.16
CA GLY A 30 71.90 14.85 48.68
C GLY A 30 71.20 15.63 47.57
N GLY A 31 71.93 15.97 46.49
CA GLY A 31 71.35 16.66 45.33
C GLY A 31 70.34 15.82 44.55
N THR A 32 70.53 14.50 44.48
CA THR A 32 69.60 13.59 43.78
C THR A 32 68.31 13.35 44.57
N ALA A 33 68.36 13.33 45.90
CA ALA A 33 67.16 13.24 46.74
C ALA A 33 66.29 14.50 46.65
N GLU A 34 66.89 15.69 46.71
CA GLU A 34 66.17 16.96 46.54
C GLU A 34 65.57 17.11 45.13
N GLU A 35 66.30 16.69 44.10
CA GLU A 35 65.80 16.71 42.71
C GLU A 35 64.60 15.75 42.52
N LEU A 36 64.68 14.54 43.09
CA LEU A 36 63.57 13.59 43.09
C LEU A 36 62.35 14.16 43.84
N GLN A 37 62.57 14.81 44.98
CA GLN A 37 61.47 15.39 45.76
C GLN A 37 60.80 16.55 45.03
N ARG A 38 61.56 17.36 44.27
CA ARG A 38 61.00 18.37 43.37
C ARG A 38 60.21 17.73 42.23
N LYS A 39 60.69 16.64 41.63
CA LYS A 39 59.98 15.91 40.57
C LYS A 39 58.69 15.26 41.07
N VAL A 40 58.71 14.66 42.26
CA VAL A 40 57.50 14.08 42.89
C VAL A 40 56.47 15.18 43.12
N LYS A 41 56.87 16.30 43.71
CA LYS A 41 55.95 17.43 43.93
C LYS A 41 55.38 17.98 42.62
N ALA A 42 56.22 18.14 41.59
CA ALA A 42 55.77 18.59 40.28
C ALA A 42 54.79 17.61 39.61
N LEU A 43 55.00 16.29 39.78
CA LEU A 43 54.07 15.27 39.30
C LEU A 43 52.76 15.25 40.09
N GLU A 44 52.81 15.43 41.42
CA GLU A 44 51.63 15.56 42.27
C GLU A 44 50.78 16.78 41.87
N ASP A 45 51.42 17.92 41.63
CA ASP A 45 50.75 19.14 41.16
C ASP A 45 50.16 18.94 39.75
N ALA A 46 50.89 18.27 38.85
CA ALA A 46 50.40 17.96 37.50
C ALA A 46 49.23 16.98 37.49
N ILE A 47 49.26 15.94 38.34
CA ILE A 47 48.15 14.99 38.51
C ILE A 47 46.92 15.72 39.04
N ARG A 48 47.08 16.58 40.06
CA ARG A 48 45.97 17.37 40.61
C ARG A 48 45.36 18.29 39.56
N GLN A 49 46.19 18.96 38.77
CA GLN A 49 45.72 19.81 37.67
C GLN A 49 44.97 19.01 36.59
N GLN A 50 45.45 17.81 36.28
CA GLN A 50 44.79 16.91 35.32
C GLN A 50 43.46 16.38 35.87
N GLU A 51 43.39 16.04 37.15
CA GLU A 51 42.15 15.62 37.82
C GLU A 51 41.11 16.73 37.81
N GLU A 52 41.50 17.98 38.11
CA GLU A 52 40.63 19.15 38.03
C GLU A 52 40.10 19.38 36.61
N GLN A 53 40.97 19.25 35.59
CA GLN A 53 40.57 19.36 34.18
C GLN A 53 39.58 18.26 33.77
N HIS A 54 39.86 16.99 34.09
CA HIS A 54 38.95 15.89 33.79
C HIS A 54 37.61 16.05 34.51
N GLN A 55 37.62 16.56 35.74
CA GLN A 55 36.40 16.77 36.51
C GLN A 55 35.55 17.90 35.92
N ALA A 56 36.18 18.97 35.41
CA ALA A 56 35.48 20.01 34.66
C ALA A 56 34.90 19.50 33.33
N GLU A 57 35.62 18.65 32.60
CA GLU A 57 35.12 18.03 31.36
C GLU A 57 33.96 17.07 31.63
N LEU A 58 34.03 16.27 32.69
CA LEU A 58 32.92 15.40 33.12
C LEU A 58 31.66 16.20 33.45
N GLN A 59 31.80 17.31 34.19
CA GLN A 59 30.68 18.19 34.49
C GLN A 59 30.08 18.81 33.22
N ARG A 60 30.91 19.21 32.26
CA ARG A 60 30.45 19.73 30.97
C ARG A 60 29.66 18.67 30.19
N CYS A 61 30.18 17.44 30.10
CA CYS A 61 29.51 16.33 29.43
C CYS A 61 28.18 15.97 30.11
N GLN A 62 28.13 15.97 31.44
CA GLN A 62 26.89 15.74 32.20
C GLN A 62 25.83 16.80 31.86
N HIS A 63 26.21 18.07 31.80
CA HIS A 63 25.28 19.15 31.46
C HIS A 63 24.73 19.03 30.02
N GLU A 64 25.58 18.64 29.06
CA GLU A 64 25.15 18.39 27.67
C GLU A 64 24.19 17.20 27.59
N LEU A 65 24.44 16.13 28.36
CA LEU A 65 23.56 14.96 28.43
C LEU A 65 22.17 15.34 28.98
N GLU A 66 22.11 16.10 30.06
CA GLU A 66 20.85 16.60 30.63
C GLU A 66 20.10 17.53 29.67
N ARG A 67 20.83 18.35 28.90
CA ARG A 67 20.24 19.20 27.85
C ARG A 67 19.62 18.34 26.74
N LEU A 68 20.33 17.32 26.27
CA LEU A 68 19.83 16.41 25.23
C LEU A 68 18.64 15.59 25.71
N GLN A 69 18.68 15.06 26.94
CA GLN A 69 17.55 14.34 27.54
C GLN A 69 16.28 15.21 27.62
N ARG A 70 16.41 16.48 28.01
CA ARG A 70 15.28 17.43 27.99
C ARG A 70 14.73 17.69 26.59
N LEU A 71 15.60 17.70 25.58
CA LEU A 71 15.20 17.92 24.19
C LEU A 71 14.49 16.70 23.62
N VAL A 72 14.97 15.49 23.92
CA VAL A 72 14.31 14.23 23.59
C VAL A 72 12.93 14.16 24.25
N ALA A 73 12.82 14.41 25.55
CA ALA A 73 11.53 14.39 26.25
C ALA A 73 10.52 15.40 25.68
N ARG A 74 10.99 16.59 25.25
CA ARG A 74 10.13 17.58 24.57
C ARG A 74 9.65 17.06 23.22
N LEU A 75 10.55 16.48 22.41
CA LEU A 75 10.19 15.90 21.11
C LEU A 75 9.24 14.72 21.24
N GLU A 76 9.43 13.85 22.23
CA GLU A 76 8.51 12.75 22.53
C GLU A 76 7.12 13.27 22.92
N THR A 77 7.05 14.32 23.75
CA THR A 77 5.78 14.95 24.12
C THR A 77 5.09 15.63 22.91
N GLU A 78 5.86 16.26 22.01
CA GLU A 78 5.32 16.83 20.77
C GLU A 78 4.87 15.74 19.78
N GLN A 79 5.59 14.61 19.75
CA GLN A 79 5.23 13.44 18.95
C GLN A 79 3.95 12.79 19.48
N GLU A 80 3.80 12.59 20.79
CA GLU A 80 2.58 12.06 21.40
C GLU A 80 1.36 12.97 21.14
N LYS A 81 1.54 14.29 21.21
CA LYS A 81 0.48 15.25 20.83
C LYS A 81 0.11 15.17 19.35
N SER A 82 1.03 14.76 18.49
CA SER A 82 0.80 14.56 17.06
C SER A 82 0.15 13.20 16.74
N ILE A 83 0.29 12.20 17.62
CA ILE A 83 -0.23 10.83 17.43
C ILE A 83 -1.75 10.73 17.70
N VAL A 84 -2.35 11.65 18.47
CA VAL A 84 -3.79 11.62 18.79
C VAL A 84 -4.69 11.91 17.56
N VAL A 85 -4.12 12.32 16.41
CA VAL A 85 -4.83 12.41 15.13
C VAL A 85 -4.03 11.70 14.02
N GLY A 86 -3.89 10.37 14.14
CA GLY A 86 -3.73 9.44 13.02
C GLY A 86 -2.75 9.82 11.89
N HIS A 87 -1.52 10.21 12.21
CA HIS A 87 -0.46 10.43 11.21
C HIS A 87 0.68 9.42 11.40
N ASN A 88 0.50 8.20 10.90
CA ASN A 88 1.63 7.32 10.60
C ASN A 88 2.27 7.77 9.28
N THR A 89 3.17 8.76 9.36
CA THR A 89 3.81 9.41 8.20
C THR A 89 4.61 8.45 7.30
N GLY A 90 4.91 7.23 7.76
CA GLY A 90 5.55 6.17 6.97
C GLY A 90 4.62 5.10 6.38
N GLU A 91 3.39 4.93 6.88
CA GLU A 91 2.52 3.81 6.49
C GLU A 91 1.62 4.12 5.29
N ASP A 92 1.28 5.39 5.07
CA ASP A 92 0.31 5.79 4.03
C ASP A 92 0.84 5.67 2.60
N TYR A 93 2.13 5.38 2.41
CA TYR A 93 2.68 5.03 1.10
C TYR A 93 2.27 3.63 0.65
N PHE A 94 1.92 2.73 1.58
CA PHE A 94 1.53 1.36 1.30
C PHE A 94 0.02 1.15 1.29
N THR A 95 -0.73 2.05 1.91
CA THR A 95 -2.20 2.05 1.83
C THR A 95 -2.64 2.28 0.39
N ARG A 96 -3.23 1.25 -0.22
CA ARG A 96 -3.79 1.29 -1.58
C ARG A 96 -5.30 1.20 -1.61
N ARG A 97 -5.88 0.49 -0.66
CA ARG A 97 -7.33 0.36 -0.52
C ARG A 97 -7.82 1.31 0.54
N VAL A 98 -8.83 2.10 0.19
CA VAL A 98 -9.52 3.00 1.12
C VAL A 98 -10.99 2.70 1.07
N GLU A 99 -11.57 2.49 2.24
CA GLU A 99 -12.98 2.16 2.42
C GLU A 99 -13.65 3.25 3.25
N TRP A 100 -14.87 3.62 2.85
CA TRP A 100 -15.69 4.59 3.55
C TRP A 100 -17.10 4.01 3.75
N THR A 101 -17.40 3.71 5.00
CA THR A 101 -18.73 3.25 5.41
C THR A 101 -19.65 4.43 5.72
N ILE A 102 -20.81 4.44 5.08
CA ILE A 102 -21.87 5.41 5.28
C ILE A 102 -22.99 4.73 6.07
N SER A 103 -23.09 5.05 7.36
CA SER A 103 -24.12 4.53 8.27
C SER A 103 -25.43 5.31 8.19
N GLU A 104 -26.49 4.76 8.79
CA GLU A 104 -27.86 5.30 8.76
C GLU A 104 -28.36 5.46 7.33
N TRP A 105 -28.07 4.47 6.48
CA TRP A 105 -28.30 4.54 5.04
C TRP A 105 -29.77 4.81 4.72
N SER A 106 -30.69 4.08 5.34
CA SER A 106 -32.13 4.22 5.12
C SER A 106 -32.64 5.64 5.38
N ARG A 107 -32.07 6.33 6.37
CA ARG A 107 -32.38 7.74 6.65
C ARG A 107 -31.82 8.65 5.57
N ARG A 108 -30.54 8.51 5.24
CA ARG A 108 -29.86 9.33 4.23
C ARG A 108 -30.52 9.19 2.86
N GLU A 109 -30.82 7.97 2.44
CA GLU A 109 -31.45 7.68 1.16
C GLU A 109 -32.83 8.35 1.04
N ARG A 110 -33.63 8.33 2.10
CA ARG A 110 -34.94 8.99 2.10
C ARG A 110 -34.82 10.50 2.00
N ASP A 111 -33.90 11.09 2.77
CA ASP A 111 -33.80 12.54 2.92
C ASP A 111 -33.09 13.20 1.72
N MET A 112 -32.18 12.49 1.07
CA MET A 112 -31.40 13.02 -0.06
C MET A 112 -32.17 13.06 -1.38
N GLN A 113 -31.83 14.03 -2.23
CA GLN A 113 -32.35 14.18 -3.58
C GLN A 113 -31.27 13.85 -4.63
N ARG A 114 -31.71 13.62 -5.87
CA ARG A 114 -30.80 13.46 -7.00
C ARG A 114 -29.98 14.74 -7.19
N GLY A 115 -28.69 14.59 -7.46
CA GLY A 115 -27.75 15.71 -7.54
C GLY A 115 -27.10 16.09 -6.22
N GLU A 116 -27.57 15.58 -5.08
CA GLU A 116 -26.91 15.79 -3.79
C GLU A 116 -25.79 14.75 -3.57
N SER A 117 -24.63 15.21 -3.12
CA SER A 117 -23.49 14.36 -2.80
C SER A 117 -23.18 14.28 -1.31
N LEU A 118 -22.65 13.12 -0.92
CA LEU A 118 -21.94 12.90 0.32
C LEU A 118 -20.45 12.92 0.03
N TRP A 119 -19.68 13.50 0.95
CA TRP A 119 -18.22 13.59 0.84
C TRP A 119 -17.57 12.79 1.95
N SER A 120 -16.58 11.97 1.58
CA SER A 120 -15.75 11.32 2.59
C SER A 120 -14.95 12.36 3.36
N PRO A 121 -14.48 12.05 4.57
CA PRO A 121 -13.33 12.75 5.12
C PRO A 121 -12.18 12.76 4.11
N ARG A 122 -11.35 13.81 4.14
CA ARG A 122 -10.10 13.79 3.37
C ARG A 122 -9.20 12.71 3.93
N PHE A 123 -8.53 11.98 3.06
CA PHE A 123 -7.64 10.90 3.45
C PHE A 123 -6.28 10.99 2.74
N LYS A 124 -5.32 10.23 3.26
CA LYS A 124 -4.00 10.03 2.68
C LYS A 124 -3.87 8.56 2.30
N ALA A 125 -3.46 8.30 1.07
CA ALA A 125 -3.20 6.96 0.58
C ALA A 125 -2.24 7.05 -0.59
N ALA A 126 -1.48 5.97 -0.84
CA ALA A 126 -0.49 5.92 -1.91
C ALA A 126 0.57 7.05 -1.87
N GLY A 127 0.82 7.65 -0.70
CA GLY A 127 1.69 8.83 -0.56
C GLY A 127 1.09 10.14 -1.08
N MET A 128 -0.19 10.16 -1.45
CA MET A 128 -0.95 11.36 -1.81
C MET A 128 -1.81 11.82 -0.64
N GLU A 129 -1.82 13.13 -0.41
CA GLU A 129 -2.58 13.79 0.65
C GLU A 129 -3.78 14.55 0.09
N GLY A 130 -4.85 14.62 0.87
CA GLY A 130 -6.04 15.39 0.50
C GLY A 130 -6.92 14.71 -0.54
N LEU A 131 -6.80 13.39 -0.69
CA LEU A 131 -7.73 12.57 -1.46
C LEU A 131 -9.12 12.61 -0.83
N GLN A 132 -10.17 12.49 -1.64
CA GLN A 132 -11.54 12.48 -1.15
C GLN A 132 -12.46 11.70 -2.10
N LEU A 133 -13.44 11.00 -1.56
CA LEU A 133 -14.52 10.39 -2.35
C LEU A 133 -15.74 11.31 -2.32
N GLU A 134 -16.37 11.45 -3.47
CA GLU A 134 -17.67 12.10 -3.62
C GLU A 134 -18.68 11.08 -4.16
N PHE A 135 -19.73 10.84 -3.38
CA PHE A 135 -20.74 9.83 -3.67
C PHE A 135 -22.12 10.47 -3.80
N PHE A 136 -22.82 10.18 -4.89
CA PHE A 136 -24.19 10.64 -5.14
C PHE A 136 -25.15 9.44 -5.05
N PRO A 137 -25.83 9.22 -3.90
CA PRO A 137 -26.76 8.11 -3.70
C PRO A 137 -27.80 7.94 -4.81
N LYS A 138 -28.40 9.04 -5.26
CA LYS A 138 -29.44 9.03 -6.31
C LYS A 138 -28.91 9.48 -7.68
N GLY A 139 -27.59 9.41 -7.86
CA GLY A 139 -26.89 9.87 -9.03
C GLY A 139 -26.76 11.40 -9.11
N ARG A 140 -25.90 11.86 -10.01
CA ARG A 140 -25.79 13.28 -10.36
C ARG A 140 -26.87 13.68 -11.38
N GLU A 141 -26.95 14.96 -11.70
CA GLU A 141 -27.87 15.47 -12.74
C GLU A 141 -27.69 14.72 -14.07
N LYS A 142 -26.44 14.43 -14.45
CA LYS A 142 -26.08 13.72 -15.69
C LYS A 142 -26.25 12.19 -15.65
N THR A 143 -26.70 11.61 -14.55
CA THR A 143 -26.93 10.15 -14.45
C THR A 143 -28.13 9.76 -15.32
N THR A 144 -27.93 8.86 -16.27
CA THR A 144 -28.99 8.53 -17.23
C THR A 144 -29.89 7.40 -16.75
N PHE A 145 -29.39 6.53 -15.87
CA PHE A 145 -30.16 5.40 -15.37
C PHE A 145 -30.80 5.73 -14.02
N GLU A 146 -32.10 5.50 -13.90
CA GLU A 146 -32.82 5.63 -12.64
C GLU A 146 -32.31 4.61 -11.62
N GLY A 147 -32.20 5.02 -10.36
CA GLY A 147 -31.69 4.17 -9.28
C GLY A 147 -30.17 3.95 -9.26
N PHE A 148 -29.42 4.49 -10.23
CA PHE A 148 -27.97 4.40 -10.23
C PHE A 148 -27.34 5.51 -9.38
N CYS A 149 -26.30 5.17 -8.62
CA CYS A 149 -25.44 6.16 -7.97
C CYS A 149 -24.35 6.69 -8.91
N SER A 150 -23.67 7.74 -8.43
CA SER A 150 -22.40 8.19 -8.98
C SER A 150 -21.31 8.17 -7.92
N LEU A 151 -20.07 7.89 -8.31
CA LEU A 151 -18.92 7.89 -7.42
C LEU A 151 -17.71 8.50 -8.13
N PHE A 152 -17.00 9.39 -7.43
CA PHE A 152 -15.83 10.10 -7.95
C PHE A 152 -14.69 10.11 -6.95
N LEU A 153 -13.46 9.96 -7.44
CA LEU A 153 -12.22 10.20 -6.74
C LEU A 153 -11.72 11.62 -7.02
N TRP A 154 -11.57 12.39 -5.96
CA TRP A 154 -10.93 13.70 -5.97
C TRP A 154 -9.46 13.55 -5.55
N CYS A 155 -8.56 14.03 -6.41
CA CYS A 155 -7.12 14.01 -6.17
C CYS A 155 -6.53 15.42 -6.30
N PRO A 156 -5.46 15.76 -5.56
CA PRO A 156 -4.70 16.99 -5.79
C PRO A 156 -4.10 17.04 -7.21
N SER A 157 -3.78 18.26 -7.64
CA SER A 157 -3.10 18.53 -8.91
C SER A 157 -1.70 17.92 -8.96
N GLY A 158 -1.23 17.59 -10.17
CA GLY A 158 0.10 17.08 -10.43
C GLY A 158 0.24 15.56 -10.27
N ALA A 159 -0.86 14.82 -10.33
CA ALA A 159 -0.86 13.37 -10.18
C ALA A 159 -1.50 12.68 -11.39
N LYS A 160 -0.91 11.56 -11.82
CA LYS A 160 -1.54 10.58 -12.69
C LYS A 160 -1.87 9.35 -11.84
N VAL A 161 -3.14 8.98 -11.79
CA VAL A 161 -3.63 7.93 -10.91
C VAL A 161 -4.38 6.89 -11.73
N LYS A 162 -3.95 5.63 -11.63
CA LYS A 162 -4.74 4.47 -12.04
C LYS A 162 -5.44 3.90 -10.83
N TYR A 163 -6.76 3.79 -10.87
CA TYR A 163 -7.55 3.39 -9.71
C TYR A 163 -8.78 2.57 -10.10
N GLN A 164 -9.33 1.83 -9.14
CA GLN A 164 -10.59 1.10 -9.30
C GLN A 164 -11.57 1.56 -8.21
N LEU A 165 -12.70 2.13 -8.63
CA LEU A 165 -13.78 2.53 -7.72
C LEU A 165 -14.74 1.38 -7.46
N TRP A 166 -15.38 1.39 -6.29
CA TRP A 166 -16.40 0.41 -5.93
C TRP A 166 -17.45 0.94 -4.94
N VAL A 167 -18.64 0.34 -5.00
CA VAL A 167 -19.79 0.59 -4.12
C VAL A 167 -20.35 -0.76 -3.70
N GLY A 168 -20.30 -1.06 -2.40
CA GLY A 168 -20.52 -2.39 -1.86
C GLY A 168 -19.65 -3.43 -2.58
N ASN A 169 -20.32 -4.43 -3.15
CA ASN A 169 -19.73 -5.52 -3.90
C ASN A 169 -19.66 -5.24 -5.41
N PHE A 170 -19.94 -4.00 -5.86
CA PHE A 170 -19.93 -3.61 -7.26
C PHE A 170 -18.68 -2.81 -7.60
N LEU A 171 -17.88 -3.32 -8.54
CA LEU A 171 -16.70 -2.67 -9.05
C LEU A 171 -16.90 -2.21 -10.50
N ARG A 172 -16.24 -1.10 -10.87
CA ARG A 172 -16.05 -0.69 -12.27
C ARG A 172 -14.66 -1.10 -12.77
N ALA A 173 -14.45 -1.06 -14.08
CA ALA A 173 -13.11 -1.23 -14.64
C ALA A 173 -12.17 -0.17 -14.07
N PRO A 174 -10.86 -0.46 -13.95
CA PRO A 174 -9.88 0.54 -13.59
C PRO A 174 -9.88 1.72 -14.56
N ASP A 175 -9.89 2.93 -14.02
CA ASP A 175 -9.69 4.17 -14.76
C ASP A 175 -8.23 4.64 -14.59
N GLU A 176 -7.77 5.48 -15.51
CA GLU A 176 -6.48 6.15 -15.44
C GLU A 176 -6.64 7.62 -15.82
N ASP A 177 -6.43 8.51 -14.86
CA ASP A 177 -6.70 9.94 -15.01
C ASP A 177 -5.49 10.78 -14.61
N GLU A 178 -5.31 11.90 -15.32
CA GLU A 178 -4.33 12.94 -15.00
C GLU A 178 -5.03 14.14 -14.34
N TYR A 179 -4.65 14.42 -13.10
CA TYR A 179 -5.20 15.49 -12.30
C TYR A 179 -4.35 16.74 -12.49
N THR A 180 -4.75 17.60 -13.42
CA THR A 180 -4.13 18.92 -13.63
C THR A 180 -4.62 19.97 -12.61
N GLY A 181 -5.72 19.68 -11.93
CA GLY A 181 -6.32 20.48 -10.87
C GLY A 181 -6.95 19.59 -9.81
N ARG A 182 -7.53 20.20 -8.77
CA ARG A 182 -8.39 19.46 -7.84
C ARG A 182 -9.75 19.25 -8.48
N ILE A 183 -9.91 18.11 -9.16
CA ILE A 183 -11.13 17.73 -9.87
C ILE A 183 -11.51 16.28 -9.54
N GLY A 184 -12.81 15.97 -9.61
CA GLY A 184 -13.33 14.62 -9.39
C GLY A 184 -13.39 13.83 -10.70
N HIS A 185 -12.74 12.66 -10.74
CA HIS A 185 -12.85 11.69 -11.83
C HIS A 185 -13.60 10.45 -11.36
N GLY A 186 -14.41 9.85 -12.24
CA GLY A 186 -15.30 8.74 -11.90
C GLY A 186 -16.54 8.68 -12.79
N HIS A 187 -17.61 8.02 -12.32
CA HIS A 187 -18.73 7.64 -13.18
C HIS A 187 -20.07 8.21 -12.70
N SER A 188 -20.84 8.83 -13.62
CA SER A 188 -22.23 9.22 -13.34
C SER A 188 -23.15 8.01 -13.14
N ASN A 189 -22.91 6.97 -13.93
CA ASN A 189 -23.74 5.77 -14.02
C ASN A 189 -22.96 4.62 -13.37
N PHE A 190 -22.70 4.72 -12.07
CA PHE A 190 -21.81 3.80 -11.39
C PHE A 190 -22.45 2.41 -11.27
N CYS A 191 -23.44 2.25 -10.39
CA CYS A 191 -24.21 1.01 -10.24
C CYS A 191 -25.58 1.28 -9.62
N PRO A 192 -26.53 0.34 -9.70
CA PRO A 192 -27.71 0.36 -8.86
C PRO A 192 -27.31 0.27 -7.38
N VAL A 193 -27.95 1.05 -6.52
CA VAL A 193 -27.51 1.18 -5.11
C VAL A 193 -28.04 0.08 -4.21
N LEU A 194 -29.31 -0.29 -4.38
CA LEU A 194 -30.02 -1.20 -3.48
C LEU A 194 -29.33 -2.56 -3.24
N PRO A 195 -28.72 -3.25 -4.24
CA PRO A 195 -28.06 -4.53 -4.02
C PRO A 195 -26.79 -4.37 -3.18
N GLU A 196 -26.21 -3.18 -3.18
CA GLU A 196 -24.94 -2.86 -2.54
C GLU A 196 -25.09 -2.38 -1.10
N VAL A 197 -26.32 -2.11 -0.66
CA VAL A 197 -26.64 -1.78 0.74
C VAL A 197 -26.54 -3.02 1.62
N ASN A 198 -25.82 -2.88 2.73
CA ASN A 198 -25.90 -3.84 3.84
C ASN A 198 -27.13 -3.50 4.69
N ARG A 199 -28.19 -4.31 4.54
CA ARG A 199 -29.46 -4.12 5.24
C ARG A 199 -29.37 -4.46 6.73
N GLU A 200 -28.44 -5.33 7.13
CA GLU A 200 -28.28 -5.72 8.53
C GLU A 200 -27.67 -4.59 9.36
N SER A 201 -26.68 -3.90 8.80
CA SER A 201 -26.00 -2.78 9.46
C SER A 201 -26.55 -1.39 9.08
N ASP A 202 -27.60 -1.33 8.26
CA ASP A 202 -28.14 -0.10 7.66
C ASP A 202 -27.03 0.84 7.14
N SER A 203 -26.14 0.27 6.31
CA SER A 203 -24.98 0.99 5.81
C SER A 203 -24.63 0.61 4.39
N ILE A 204 -23.96 1.50 3.68
CA ILE A 204 -23.30 1.20 2.41
C ILE A 204 -21.81 1.51 2.53
N CYS A 205 -20.97 0.69 1.92
CA CYS A 205 -19.54 0.93 1.86
C CYS A 205 -19.16 1.39 0.45
N VAL A 206 -18.36 2.44 0.33
CA VAL A 206 -17.81 2.90 -0.95
C VAL A 206 -16.30 3.04 -0.82
N GLY A 207 -15.56 2.89 -1.90
CA GLY A 207 -14.12 2.95 -1.80
C GLY A 207 -13.38 3.02 -3.11
N VAL A 208 -12.06 3.00 -2.96
CA VAL A 208 -11.11 3.06 -4.06
C VAL A 208 -9.90 2.17 -3.79
N ASP A 209 -9.49 1.44 -4.82
CA ASP A 209 -8.20 0.77 -4.89
C ASP A 209 -7.27 1.59 -5.78
N LEU A 210 -6.20 2.16 -5.21
CA LEU A 210 -5.15 2.91 -5.90
C LEU A 210 -4.11 1.94 -6.47
N LEU A 211 -4.14 1.74 -7.78
CA LEU A 211 -3.35 0.72 -8.47
C LEU A 211 -1.98 1.25 -8.88
N GLU A 212 -1.95 2.47 -9.42
CA GLU A 212 -0.74 3.21 -9.78
C GLU A 212 -0.91 4.67 -9.43
N VAL A 213 0.15 5.25 -8.89
CA VAL A 213 0.20 6.67 -8.59
C VAL A 213 1.54 7.20 -9.04
N GLN A 214 1.50 8.15 -9.96
CA GLN A 214 2.64 8.93 -10.39
C GLN A 214 2.37 10.37 -9.96
N ALA A 215 3.02 10.81 -8.89
CA ALA A 215 2.96 12.20 -8.47
C ALA A 215 4.19 12.94 -8.97
N THR A 216 3.98 14.06 -9.67
CA THR A 216 5.03 15.00 -10.03
C THR A 216 5.13 16.03 -8.91
N ARG A 217 6.26 16.05 -8.20
CA ARG A 217 6.58 17.12 -7.25
C ARG A 217 7.74 17.95 -7.76
N GLU A 218 7.57 19.27 -7.77
CA GLU A 218 8.66 20.21 -8.03
C GLU A 218 9.33 20.52 -6.68
N ILE A 219 10.58 20.07 -6.50
CA ILE A 219 11.25 20.08 -5.18
C ILE A 219 12.09 21.35 -4.96
N ALA A 220 12.23 22.22 -5.96
CA ALA A 220 12.89 23.52 -5.80
C ALA A 220 12.43 24.48 -6.91
N ALA A 221 12.60 25.78 -6.68
CA ALA A 221 12.37 26.86 -7.65
C ALA A 221 13.26 26.81 -8.92
N HIS A 222 13.93 25.68 -9.18
CA HIS A 222 14.89 25.48 -10.26
C HIS A 222 14.52 24.30 -11.18
N GLY A 223 13.24 23.94 -11.27
CA GLY A 223 12.74 23.04 -12.31
C GLY A 223 13.05 21.55 -12.13
N LEU A 224 13.43 21.11 -10.92
CA LEU A 224 13.68 19.68 -10.65
C LEU A 224 12.35 18.97 -10.34
N ARG A 225 11.91 18.12 -11.29
CA ARG A 225 10.72 17.28 -11.16
C ARG A 225 11.11 15.87 -10.73
N LEU A 226 10.57 15.42 -9.60
CA LEU A 226 10.72 14.04 -9.16
C LEU A 226 9.48 13.23 -9.56
N LEU A 227 9.73 12.14 -10.29
CA LEU A 227 8.76 11.09 -10.57
C LEU A 227 9.04 9.94 -9.60
N SER A 228 8.19 9.77 -8.60
CA SER A 228 8.33 8.68 -7.63
C SER A 228 7.32 7.59 -7.93
N THR A 229 7.80 6.38 -8.20
CA THR A 229 7.02 5.14 -8.03
C THR A 229 7.63 4.44 -6.82
N SER A 230 6.84 4.18 -5.77
CA SER A 230 7.39 3.60 -4.55
C SER A 230 7.94 2.19 -4.82
N ILE A 231 9.19 1.94 -4.44
CA ILE A 231 9.87 0.64 -4.61
C ILE A 231 9.02 -0.54 -4.11
N PRO A 232 8.34 -0.45 -2.95
CA PRO A 232 7.55 -1.58 -2.49
C PRO A 232 6.33 -1.87 -3.37
N THR A 233 5.83 -0.91 -4.15
CA THR A 233 4.81 -1.17 -5.18
C THR A 233 5.36 -2.06 -6.27
N LEU A 234 6.58 -1.78 -6.74
CA LEU A 234 7.25 -2.60 -7.74
C LEU A 234 7.49 -4.00 -7.19
N VAL A 235 7.97 -4.11 -5.94
CA VAL A 235 8.21 -5.42 -5.30
C VAL A 235 6.92 -6.21 -5.09
N ALA A 236 5.87 -5.59 -4.54
CA ALA A 236 4.58 -6.25 -4.30
C ALA A 236 3.98 -6.81 -5.60
N ARG A 237 4.12 -6.06 -6.71
CA ARG A 237 3.69 -6.49 -8.04
C ARG A 237 4.44 -7.73 -8.52
N GLU A 238 5.76 -7.75 -8.40
CA GLU A 238 6.55 -8.92 -8.81
C GLU A 238 6.26 -10.14 -7.92
N VAL A 239 6.09 -9.94 -6.61
CA VAL A 239 5.72 -11.01 -5.68
C VAL A 239 4.36 -11.62 -6.03
N GLN A 240 3.39 -10.80 -6.45
CA GLN A 240 2.06 -11.29 -6.84
C GLN A 240 2.13 -12.21 -8.07
N VAL A 241 2.96 -11.88 -9.06
CA VAL A 241 3.21 -12.73 -10.26
C VAL A 241 3.75 -14.09 -9.86
N VAL A 242 4.77 -14.10 -9.01
CA VAL A 242 5.42 -15.35 -8.60
C VAL A 242 4.42 -16.23 -7.84
N LYS A 243 3.63 -15.64 -6.95
CA LYS A 243 2.58 -16.37 -6.20
C LYS A 243 1.47 -16.90 -7.11
N SER A 244 1.14 -16.19 -8.18
CA SER A 244 0.05 -16.56 -9.09
C SER A 244 0.45 -17.47 -10.24
N SER A 245 1.75 -17.75 -10.41
CA SER A 245 2.28 -18.59 -11.49
C SER A 245 1.63 -19.97 -11.62
N GLY A 246 1.24 -20.59 -10.50
CA GLY A 246 0.55 -21.89 -10.50
C GLY A 246 -0.98 -21.82 -10.47
N ILE A 247 -1.57 -20.63 -10.53
CA ILE A 247 -3.03 -20.47 -10.50
C ILE A 247 -3.55 -20.66 -11.92
N GLU A 248 -4.38 -21.69 -12.11
CA GLU A 248 -4.95 -22.02 -13.41
C GLU A 248 -6.44 -21.74 -13.46
N ARG A 249 -7.14 -21.93 -12.34
CA ARG A 249 -8.56 -21.66 -12.26
C ARG A 249 -8.81 -20.42 -11.42
N VAL A 250 -9.60 -19.51 -11.97
CA VAL A 250 -10.05 -18.30 -11.29
C VAL A 250 -11.57 -18.34 -11.24
N VAL A 251 -12.13 -18.22 -10.05
CA VAL A 251 -13.57 -18.18 -9.81
C VAL A 251 -13.92 -16.83 -9.19
N TRP A 252 -14.89 -16.14 -9.76
CA TRP A 252 -15.47 -14.92 -9.23
C TRP A 252 -16.91 -15.19 -8.83
N ARG A 253 -17.19 -15.07 -7.53
CA ARG A 253 -18.52 -15.24 -6.96
C ARG A 253 -19.25 -13.90 -6.89
N ILE A 254 -20.42 -13.86 -7.52
CA ILE A 254 -21.26 -12.67 -7.65
C ILE A 254 -22.51 -12.86 -6.77
N PRO A 255 -22.58 -12.23 -5.59
CA PRO A 255 -23.73 -12.33 -4.70
C PRO A 255 -24.91 -11.48 -5.19
N LYS A 256 -26.11 -11.75 -4.65
CA LYS A 256 -27.36 -11.03 -4.90
C LYS A 256 -27.68 -10.92 -6.40
N ILE A 257 -27.40 -11.98 -7.16
CA ILE A 257 -27.45 -11.93 -8.63
C ILE A 257 -28.88 -11.69 -9.13
N SER A 258 -29.90 -12.20 -8.43
CA SER A 258 -31.30 -11.99 -8.79
C SER A 258 -31.70 -10.52 -8.69
N GLU A 259 -31.23 -9.81 -7.67
CA GLU A 259 -31.49 -8.38 -7.52
C GLU A 259 -30.75 -7.56 -8.59
N ARG A 260 -29.49 -7.93 -8.86
CA ARG A 260 -28.68 -7.32 -9.92
C ARG A 260 -29.29 -7.51 -11.31
N LEU A 261 -29.83 -8.69 -11.60
CA LEU A 261 -30.54 -8.97 -12.86
C LEU A 261 -31.76 -8.08 -13.06
N ARG A 262 -32.53 -7.80 -12.00
CA ARG A 262 -33.70 -6.91 -12.09
C ARG A 262 -33.31 -5.45 -12.34
N GLN A 263 -32.17 -5.02 -11.82
CA GLN A 263 -31.79 -3.60 -11.80
C GLN A 263 -30.79 -3.18 -12.87
N LEU A 264 -29.96 -4.11 -13.36
CA LEU A 264 -28.98 -3.81 -14.41
C LEU A 264 -29.65 -3.88 -15.78
N PRO A 265 -29.69 -2.79 -16.57
CA PRO A 265 -30.19 -2.88 -17.92
C PRO A 265 -29.21 -3.67 -18.81
N ARG A 266 -29.70 -4.17 -19.95
CA ARG A 266 -28.84 -4.71 -21.00
C ARG A 266 -27.77 -3.71 -21.39
N GLY A 267 -26.54 -4.20 -21.60
CA GLY A 267 -25.36 -3.38 -21.87
C GLY A 267 -24.66 -2.86 -20.61
N ALA A 268 -25.23 -3.03 -19.41
CA ALA A 268 -24.51 -2.77 -18.17
C ALA A 268 -23.65 -3.99 -17.78
N SER A 269 -22.35 -3.76 -17.60
CA SER A 269 -21.41 -4.77 -17.08
C SER A 269 -21.08 -4.58 -15.61
N MET A 270 -20.70 -5.69 -14.99
CA MET A 270 -20.02 -5.80 -13.72
C MET A 270 -18.58 -6.27 -13.96
N TRP A 271 -17.69 -5.94 -13.03
CA TRP A 271 -16.27 -6.21 -13.16
C TRP A 271 -15.75 -6.92 -11.92
N SER A 272 -14.83 -7.88 -12.12
CA SER A 272 -14.10 -8.45 -10.99
C SER A 272 -13.10 -7.44 -10.43
N PRO A 273 -12.53 -7.70 -9.24
CA PRO A 273 -11.24 -7.15 -8.87
C PRO A 273 -10.17 -7.51 -9.92
N LEU A 274 -9.11 -6.71 -10.01
CA LEU A 274 -7.90 -7.11 -10.73
C LEU A 274 -7.26 -8.33 -10.04
N PHE A 275 -6.83 -9.29 -10.83
CA PHE A 275 -6.15 -10.48 -10.34
C PHE A 275 -4.94 -10.84 -11.18
N ALA A 276 -4.15 -11.77 -10.66
CA ALA A 276 -3.06 -12.40 -11.39
C ALA A 276 -3.26 -13.91 -11.39
N ALA A 277 -3.03 -14.56 -12.54
CA ALA A 277 -3.14 -16.00 -12.71
C ALA A 277 -2.17 -16.46 -13.82
N ALA A 278 -1.63 -17.67 -13.70
CA ALA A 278 -0.56 -18.21 -14.55
C ALA A 278 0.62 -17.25 -14.80
N GLY A 279 0.96 -16.42 -13.80
CA GLY A 279 2.03 -15.42 -13.91
C GLY A 279 1.67 -14.19 -14.77
N ILE A 280 0.41 -14.08 -15.18
CA ILE A 280 -0.13 -12.96 -15.94
C ILE A 280 -0.78 -11.99 -14.95
N ARG A 281 -0.51 -10.69 -15.11
CA ARG A 281 -0.99 -9.62 -14.22
C ARG A 281 -2.17 -8.88 -14.82
N ASP A 282 -2.80 -8.08 -13.96
CA ASP A 282 -3.82 -7.10 -14.33
C ASP A 282 -4.92 -7.72 -15.19
N MET A 283 -5.26 -8.97 -14.88
CA MET A 283 -6.37 -9.66 -15.49
C MET A 283 -7.67 -9.18 -14.84
N LEU A 284 -8.73 -9.11 -15.64
CA LEU A 284 -10.02 -8.59 -15.23
C LEU A 284 -11.13 -9.37 -15.92
N LEU A 285 -12.17 -9.74 -15.20
CA LEU A 285 -13.38 -10.32 -15.77
C LEU A 285 -14.44 -9.24 -15.95
N GLU A 286 -15.13 -9.29 -17.08
CA GLU A 286 -16.22 -8.38 -17.44
C GLU A 286 -17.47 -9.20 -17.75
N PHE A 287 -18.51 -9.05 -16.93
CA PHE A 287 -19.72 -9.85 -17.01
C PHE A 287 -20.95 -8.98 -17.21
N TYR A 288 -21.78 -9.31 -18.20
CA TYR A 288 -23.03 -8.62 -18.50
C TYR A 288 -24.19 -9.58 -18.21
N PRO A 289 -24.85 -9.46 -17.04
CA PRO A 289 -25.87 -10.42 -16.64
C PRO A 289 -27.09 -10.42 -17.57
N ASN A 290 -27.49 -9.25 -18.08
CA ASN A 290 -28.58 -9.09 -19.04
C ASN A 290 -28.11 -8.93 -20.51
N GLY A 291 -26.91 -9.45 -20.80
CA GLY A 291 -26.27 -9.33 -22.10
C GLY A 291 -25.59 -7.98 -22.35
N SER A 292 -24.61 -7.97 -23.25
CA SER A 292 -23.98 -6.75 -23.74
C SER A 292 -24.83 -6.11 -24.85
N THR A 293 -24.37 -4.97 -25.35
CA THR A 293 -24.94 -4.33 -26.56
C THR A 293 -24.77 -5.20 -27.81
N HIS A 294 -23.85 -6.17 -27.78
CA HIS A 294 -23.56 -7.08 -28.89
C HIS A 294 -24.20 -8.46 -28.74
N THR A 295 -24.79 -8.78 -27.58
CA THR A 295 -25.63 -9.97 -27.42
C THR A 295 -26.73 -9.92 -28.47
N THR A 296 -27.08 -11.05 -29.08
CA THR A 296 -28.16 -11.15 -30.06
C THR A 296 -29.33 -11.97 -29.53
N LYS A 297 -29.08 -12.85 -28.56
CA LYS A 297 -30.08 -13.73 -27.96
C LYS A 297 -30.69 -13.13 -26.70
N GLU A 298 -32.02 -13.16 -26.62
CA GLU A 298 -32.74 -12.74 -25.41
C GLU A 298 -32.47 -13.70 -24.25
N GLY A 299 -32.32 -13.16 -23.04
CA GLY A 299 -32.03 -13.93 -21.83
C GLY A 299 -30.59 -14.46 -21.71
N TYR A 300 -29.72 -14.18 -22.69
CA TYR A 300 -28.31 -14.59 -22.65
C TYR A 300 -27.45 -13.54 -21.93
N CYS A 301 -26.52 -14.02 -21.12
CA CYS A 301 -25.44 -13.19 -20.58
C CYS A 301 -24.29 -13.06 -21.59
N ALA A 302 -23.48 -12.01 -21.43
CA ALA A 302 -22.21 -11.88 -22.12
C ALA A 302 -21.05 -11.94 -21.12
N PHE A 303 -19.93 -12.53 -21.52
CA PHE A 303 -18.79 -12.70 -20.63
C PHE A 303 -17.47 -12.54 -21.38
N TYR A 304 -16.62 -11.66 -20.86
CA TYR A 304 -15.34 -11.30 -21.44
C TYR A 304 -14.27 -11.28 -20.35
N MET A 305 -13.01 -11.42 -20.76
CA MET A 305 -11.87 -11.05 -19.93
C MET A 305 -11.07 -9.96 -20.62
N ARG A 306 -10.35 -9.18 -19.80
CA ARG A 306 -9.34 -8.23 -20.23
C ARG A 306 -8.01 -8.61 -19.62
N CYS A 307 -6.95 -8.26 -20.35
CA CYS A 307 -5.58 -8.49 -19.98
C CYS A 307 -4.70 -7.45 -20.67
N GLY A 308 -3.49 -7.21 -20.14
CA GLY A 308 -2.53 -6.31 -20.73
C GLY A 308 -2.12 -6.71 -22.17
N PRO A 309 -1.69 -5.74 -23.00
CA PRO A 309 -1.29 -5.98 -24.38
C PRO A 309 -0.06 -6.90 -24.46
N GLY A 310 0.04 -7.65 -25.56
CA GLY A 310 1.10 -8.63 -25.83
C GLY A 310 0.88 -10.01 -25.20
N VAL A 311 -0.15 -10.18 -24.37
CA VAL A 311 -0.43 -11.46 -23.72
C VAL A 311 -1.18 -12.40 -24.67
N SER A 312 -0.72 -13.65 -24.74
CA SER A 312 -1.40 -14.74 -25.44
C SER A 312 -1.66 -15.91 -24.51
N MET A 313 -2.86 -16.48 -24.55
CA MET A 313 -3.26 -17.57 -23.67
C MET A 313 -4.33 -18.47 -24.30
N VAL A 314 -4.50 -19.66 -23.74
CA VAL A 314 -5.59 -20.59 -24.05
C VAL A 314 -6.45 -20.73 -22.81
N VAL A 315 -7.74 -20.39 -22.93
CA VAL A 315 -8.65 -20.25 -21.80
C VAL A 315 -9.93 -21.03 -22.01
N THR A 316 -10.55 -21.51 -20.94
CA THR A 316 -11.96 -21.91 -20.94
C THR A 316 -12.70 -20.98 -20.00
N LEU A 317 -13.66 -20.24 -20.54
CA LEU A 317 -14.53 -19.38 -19.75
C LEU A 317 -15.68 -20.22 -19.19
N PHE A 318 -16.20 -19.88 -18.01
CA PHE A 318 -17.39 -20.50 -17.46
C PHE A 318 -18.33 -19.52 -16.76
N VAL A 319 -19.63 -19.85 -16.79
CA VAL A 319 -20.73 -19.17 -16.08
C VAL A 319 -21.60 -20.30 -15.51
N GLY A 320 -21.65 -20.41 -14.18
CA GLY A 320 -22.24 -21.56 -13.49
C GLY A 320 -21.61 -22.89 -13.93
N GLY A 321 -22.44 -23.81 -14.40
CA GLY A 321 -22.04 -25.09 -14.96
C GLY A 321 -21.62 -25.02 -16.43
N VAL A 322 -21.97 -23.97 -17.17
CA VAL A 322 -21.68 -23.85 -18.61
C VAL A 322 -20.25 -23.41 -18.85
N ARG A 323 -19.53 -24.16 -19.72
CA ARG A 323 -18.15 -23.88 -20.13
C ARG A 323 -18.04 -23.62 -21.63
N LYS A 324 -17.17 -22.67 -22.01
CA LYS A 324 -16.86 -22.31 -23.40
C LYS A 324 -15.35 -22.22 -23.57
N GLY A 325 -14.77 -23.18 -24.28
CA GLY A 325 -13.35 -23.26 -24.56
C GLY A 325 -12.91 -24.63 -25.07
N PRO A 326 -11.61 -24.82 -25.35
CA PRO A 326 -10.55 -23.83 -25.23
C PRO A 326 -10.63 -22.71 -26.28
N ILE A 327 -10.40 -21.47 -25.86
CA ILE A 327 -10.31 -20.27 -26.72
C ILE A 327 -8.86 -19.80 -26.69
N LYS A 328 -8.18 -19.90 -27.84
CA LYS A 328 -6.88 -19.26 -28.03
C LYS A 328 -7.09 -17.78 -28.32
N THR A 329 -6.50 -16.91 -27.52
CA THR A 329 -6.67 -15.46 -27.67
C THR A 329 -5.36 -14.72 -27.43
N THR A 330 -5.21 -13.59 -28.12
CA THR A 330 -4.10 -12.64 -27.96
C THR A 330 -4.69 -11.26 -27.71
N PHE A 331 -4.18 -10.60 -26.67
CA PHE A 331 -4.58 -9.26 -26.26
C PHE A 331 -3.62 -8.26 -26.90
N GLU A 332 -4.06 -7.53 -27.92
CA GLU A 332 -3.26 -6.48 -28.57
C GLU A 332 -3.49 -5.10 -27.95
N GLY A 333 -4.49 -4.98 -27.07
CA GLY A 333 -4.87 -3.75 -26.39
C GLY A 333 -5.85 -4.02 -25.26
N GLN A 334 -6.51 -2.98 -24.77
CA GLN A 334 -7.40 -3.05 -23.61
C GLN A 334 -8.79 -3.64 -23.90
N ASN A 335 -9.05 -4.10 -25.14
CA ASN A 335 -10.34 -4.65 -25.53
C ASN A 335 -10.57 -6.04 -24.92
N GLY A 336 -11.76 -6.24 -24.37
CA GLY A 336 -12.18 -7.54 -23.85
C GLY A 336 -12.25 -8.61 -24.92
N LYS A 337 -11.87 -9.84 -24.55
CA LYS A 337 -12.00 -11.05 -25.36
C LYS A 337 -12.97 -11.98 -24.66
N GLY A 338 -14.02 -12.41 -25.37
CA GLY A 338 -15.14 -13.12 -24.77
C GLY A 338 -16.23 -13.45 -25.75
N LEU A 339 -17.42 -13.76 -25.24
CA LEU A 339 -18.58 -14.16 -26.04
C LEU A 339 -19.79 -13.28 -25.70
N PRO A 340 -20.40 -12.61 -26.70
CA PRO A 340 -21.60 -11.80 -26.51
C PRO A 340 -22.83 -12.64 -26.16
N ASP A 341 -22.93 -13.86 -26.72
CA ASP A 341 -24.02 -14.80 -26.46
C ASP A 341 -23.46 -16.03 -25.72
N PHE A 342 -23.12 -15.87 -24.44
CA PHE A 342 -22.43 -16.91 -23.67
C PHE A 342 -23.36 -18.09 -23.33
N CYS A 343 -24.36 -17.86 -22.48
CA CYS A 343 -25.39 -18.84 -22.12
C CYS A 343 -26.65 -18.14 -21.57
N PRO A 344 -27.82 -18.83 -21.52
CA PRO A 344 -28.95 -18.40 -20.70
C PRO A 344 -28.52 -18.35 -19.23
N ILE A 345 -28.90 -17.30 -18.50
CA ILE A 345 -28.41 -17.11 -17.12
C ILE A 345 -29.25 -17.83 -16.06
N GLU A 346 -30.57 -17.99 -16.30
CA GLU A 346 -31.52 -18.48 -15.29
C GLU A 346 -31.17 -19.87 -14.75
N GLY A 347 -30.63 -20.75 -15.59
CA GLY A 347 -30.23 -22.12 -15.20
C GLY A 347 -28.90 -22.21 -14.46
N GLU A 348 -28.14 -21.11 -14.40
CA GLU A 348 -26.76 -21.09 -13.88
C GLU A 348 -26.66 -20.44 -12.49
N ILE A 349 -27.76 -19.90 -11.98
CA ILE A 349 -27.83 -19.22 -10.68
C ILE A 349 -27.96 -20.27 -9.55
N ASP A 350 -27.08 -20.17 -8.55
CA ASP A 350 -27.27 -20.86 -7.28
C ASP A 350 -28.44 -20.20 -6.53
N SER A 351 -29.62 -20.77 -6.70
CA SER A 351 -30.86 -20.25 -6.11
C SER A 351 -30.86 -20.27 -4.58
N ALA A 352 -30.07 -21.15 -3.96
CA ALA A 352 -30.01 -21.25 -2.50
C ALA A 352 -29.21 -20.08 -1.90
N ALA A 353 -28.14 -19.67 -2.57
CA ALA A 353 -27.27 -18.59 -2.11
C ALA A 353 -27.54 -17.23 -2.78
N ASP A 354 -28.47 -17.17 -3.74
CA ASP A 354 -28.67 -16.04 -4.66
C ASP A 354 -27.35 -15.52 -5.24
N ALA A 355 -26.54 -16.46 -5.74
CA ALA A 355 -25.20 -16.18 -6.22
C ALA A 355 -24.94 -16.81 -7.58
N LEU A 356 -24.00 -16.24 -8.33
CA LEU A 356 -23.53 -16.78 -9.59
C LEU A 356 -22.00 -16.84 -9.58
N GLU A 357 -21.45 -17.97 -10.02
CA GLU A 357 -20.02 -18.12 -10.22
C GLU A 357 -19.68 -17.95 -11.69
N VAL A 358 -18.75 -17.06 -11.98
CA VAL A 358 -18.18 -16.88 -13.33
C VAL A 358 -16.67 -16.96 -13.22
N GLY A 359 -15.97 -17.32 -14.29
CA GLY A 359 -14.52 -17.40 -14.20
C GLY A 359 -13.85 -18.01 -15.41
N LEU A 360 -12.59 -18.37 -15.22
CA LEU A 360 -11.77 -18.95 -16.29
C LEU A 360 -10.89 -20.09 -15.79
N GLU A 361 -10.55 -20.98 -16.71
CA GLU A 361 -9.56 -22.05 -16.57
C GLU A 361 -8.47 -21.82 -17.63
N LEU A 362 -7.23 -21.61 -17.21
CA LEU A 362 -6.05 -21.44 -18.05
C LEU A 362 -5.43 -22.81 -18.32
N GLN A 363 -5.07 -23.09 -19.56
CA GLN A 363 -4.34 -24.31 -19.91
C GLN A 363 -2.82 -24.05 -19.90
N HIS A 364 -2.05 -24.86 -19.16
CA HIS A 364 -0.59 -25.16 -19.30
C HIS A 364 0.33 -25.05 -18.05
N GLN A 365 -0.11 -25.32 -16.81
CA GLN A 365 0.74 -25.38 -15.60
C GLN A 365 0.27 -26.52 -14.64
N PRO A 366 0.95 -26.82 -13.52
CA PRO A 366 0.43 -27.74 -12.49
C PRO A 366 -0.66 -27.10 -11.59
N ASN A 367 -1.70 -27.89 -11.26
CA ASN A 367 -2.99 -27.49 -10.63
C ASN A 367 -2.91 -26.59 -9.36
N LYS A 368 -3.40 -25.34 -9.43
CA LYS A 368 -3.94 -24.58 -8.27
C LYS A 368 -5.16 -23.71 -8.68
N THR A 369 -6.08 -23.48 -7.73
CA THR A 369 -7.29 -22.66 -7.91
C THR A 369 -7.24 -21.39 -7.04
N LEU A 370 -7.67 -20.26 -7.60
CA LEU A 370 -7.88 -18.98 -6.91
C LEU A 370 -9.37 -18.65 -6.86
N GLN A 371 -9.86 -18.37 -5.66
CA GLN A 371 -11.20 -17.83 -5.42
C GLN A 371 -11.07 -16.30 -5.25
N ILE A 372 -11.85 -15.55 -6.02
CA ILE A 372 -11.97 -14.10 -5.92
C ILE A 372 -13.35 -13.81 -5.32
N GLU A 373 -13.33 -13.41 -4.05
CA GLU A 373 -14.53 -12.94 -3.37
C GLU A 373 -14.74 -11.47 -3.73
N SER A 374 -16.00 -11.12 -4.01
CA SER A 374 -16.41 -9.72 -4.00
C SER A 374 -16.54 -9.34 -2.52
N GLY A 375 -15.76 -8.36 -2.07
CA GLY A 375 -15.81 -7.85 -0.69
C GLY A 375 -16.99 -6.94 -0.45
#